data_AF-A0A9D4FXN0-F1
#
_entry.id   AF-A0A9D4FXN0-F1
#
_cell.length_a   1.000
_cell.length_b   1.000
_cell.length_c   1.000
_cell.angle_alpha   90.00
_cell.angle_beta   90.00
_cell.angle_gamma   90.00
#
_symmetry.space_group_name_H-M   'P 1'
#
loop_
_entity.id
_entity.type
_entity.pdbx_description
1 polymer ?
#
loop_
_entity_poly.entity_id
_entity_poly.type
_entity_poly.pdbx_seq_one_letter_code
_entity_poly.pdbx_strand_id
1 'polypeptide(L)'
;MEFRANKRIKLSSQKGPSPLDLARTYCQNYVYPPGFEVKTVNDVIGEEVFATKPFKKGDFLLEYEGDLITRVKHARQLEKEYEKKGQGSFMYFFKYRDKSCCIDATNDIFHEGRMINDAENGDAK
;
A
#
# COMPACT_ATOMS: atom_id res chain seq x y z
N MET A 1 3.84 15.75 59.97
CA MET A 1 2.92 15.07 59.04
C MET A 1 3.45 15.33 57.63
N GLU A 2 4.32 14.47 57.11
CA GLU A 2 4.96 14.65 55.80
C GLU A 2 4.10 14.04 54.70
N PHE A 3 3.65 14.85 53.74
CA PHE A 3 3.05 14.35 52.50
C PHE A 3 4.16 14.06 51.49
N ARG A 4 4.48 12.77 51.31
CA ARG A 4 5.36 12.32 50.22
C ARG A 4 4.64 12.49 48.89
N ALA A 5 5.21 13.30 48.00
CA ALA A 5 4.76 13.43 46.63
C ALA A 5 4.91 12.07 45.90
N ASN A 6 3.81 11.54 45.37
CA ASN A 6 3.83 10.37 44.50
C ASN A 6 4.59 10.72 43.20
N LYS A 7 5.84 10.23 43.07
CA LYS A 7 6.54 10.21 41.78
C LYS A 7 5.72 9.33 40.83
N ARG A 8 5.05 9.98 39.88
CA ARG A 8 4.42 9.32 38.73
C ARG A 8 5.53 8.63 37.93
N ILE A 9 5.67 7.32 38.11
CA ILE A 9 6.52 6.49 37.26
C ILE A 9 5.90 6.54 35.87
N LYS A 10 6.57 7.20 34.91
CA LYS A 10 6.24 7.06 33.49
C LYS A 10 6.61 5.62 33.12
N LEU A 11 5.65 4.70 33.20
CA LEU A 11 5.74 3.42 32.53
C LEU A 11 5.99 3.75 31.06
N SER A 12 7.18 3.44 30.53
CA SER A 12 7.41 3.50 29.10
C SER A 12 6.44 2.50 28.50
N SER A 13 5.39 2.97 27.82
CA SER A 13 4.61 2.08 26.98
C SER A 13 5.62 1.43 26.04
N GLN A 14 5.67 0.11 26.02
CA GLN A 14 6.36 -0.57 24.93
C GLN A 14 5.76 0.03 23.66
N LYS A 15 6.57 0.75 22.88
CA LYS A 15 6.11 1.26 21.59
C LYS A 15 5.78 0.02 20.77
N GLY A 16 4.57 -0.02 20.21
CA GLY A 16 4.18 -1.06 19.26
C GLY A 16 5.15 -1.11 18.07
N PRO A 17 5.00 -2.11 17.19
CA PRO A 17 5.85 -2.26 16.02
C PRO A 17 5.87 -0.97 15.19
N SER A 18 7.04 -0.62 14.64
CA SER A 18 7.14 0.54 13.76
C SER A 18 6.43 0.28 12.42
N PRO A 19 6.07 1.32 11.65
CA PRO A 19 5.53 1.13 10.30
C PRO A 19 6.43 0.27 9.41
N LEU A 20 7.75 0.38 9.56
CA LEU A 20 8.71 -0.46 8.82
C LEU A 20 8.68 -1.92 9.27
N ASP A 21 8.48 -2.19 10.57
CA ASP A 21 8.36 -3.57 11.08
C ASP A 21 7.05 -4.22 10.62
N LEU A 22 5.97 -3.43 10.59
CA LEU A 22 4.69 -3.86 10.02
C LEU A 22 4.82 -4.13 8.52
N ALA A 23 5.44 -3.23 7.76
CA ALA A 23 5.68 -3.42 6.34
C ALA A 23 6.45 -4.72 6.09
N ARG A 24 7.58 -4.94 6.77
CA ARG A 24 8.33 -6.21 6.64
C ARG A 24 7.47 -7.41 6.96
N THR A 25 6.70 -7.34 8.05
CA THR A 25 5.88 -8.47 8.49
C THR A 25 4.80 -8.81 7.46
N TYR A 26 4.04 -7.84 6.97
CA TYR A 26 2.94 -8.10 6.04
C TYR A 26 3.45 -8.46 4.64
N CYS A 27 4.41 -7.70 4.11
CA CYS A 27 4.99 -7.91 2.78
C CYS A 27 5.72 -9.26 2.69
N GLN A 28 6.54 -9.62 3.69
CA GLN A 28 7.33 -10.87 3.63
C GLN A 28 6.50 -12.13 3.83
N ASN A 29 5.36 -12.02 4.52
CA ASN A 29 4.48 -13.15 4.75
C ASN A 29 3.35 -13.24 3.70
N TYR A 30 3.26 -12.30 2.75
CA TYR A 30 2.17 -12.23 1.77
C TYR A 30 0.80 -12.19 2.46
N VAL A 31 0.68 -11.36 3.51
CA VAL A 31 -0.54 -11.19 4.30
C VAL A 31 -0.96 -9.73 4.26
N TYR A 32 -2.25 -9.48 4.02
CA TYR A 32 -2.78 -8.12 4.03
C TYR A 32 -2.94 -7.58 5.44
N PRO A 33 -2.48 -6.35 5.68
CA PRO A 33 -2.86 -5.59 6.86
C PRO A 33 -4.39 -5.48 6.96
N PRO A 34 -4.97 -5.70 8.15
CA PRO A 34 -6.41 -5.51 8.34
C PRO A 34 -6.74 -4.02 8.35
N GLY A 35 -7.97 -3.68 7.97
CA GLY A 35 -8.46 -2.29 7.98
C GLY A 35 -8.86 -1.76 6.61
N PHE A 36 -8.94 -2.61 5.61
CA PHE A 36 -9.35 -2.27 4.25
C PHE A 36 -10.45 -3.21 3.78
N GLU A 37 -11.27 -2.74 2.85
CA GLU A 37 -12.26 -3.52 2.12
C GLU A 37 -12.39 -2.97 0.69
N VAL A 38 -12.50 -3.85 -0.30
CA VAL A 38 -12.83 -3.44 -1.68
C VAL A 38 -14.34 -3.43 -1.87
N LYS A 39 -14.88 -2.36 -2.44
CA LYS A 39 -16.31 -2.23 -2.77
C LYS A 39 -16.51 -1.68 -4.17
N THR A 40 -17.52 -2.17 -4.88
CA THR A 40 -18.01 -1.54 -6.10
C THR A 40 -18.75 -0.24 -5.76
N VAL A 41 -18.33 0.86 -6.36
CA VAL A 41 -18.92 2.18 -6.16
C VAL A 41 -20.06 2.42 -7.14
N ASN A 42 -19.78 2.30 -8.45
CA ASN A 42 -20.75 2.36 -9.55
C ASN A 42 -20.06 1.96 -10.87
N ASP A 43 -20.82 1.90 -11.97
CA ASP A 43 -20.32 1.49 -13.30
C ASP A 43 -19.27 2.44 -13.93
N VAL A 44 -19.12 3.65 -13.38
CA VAL A 44 -18.16 4.65 -13.88
C VAL A 44 -16.83 4.58 -13.13
N ILE A 45 -16.88 4.47 -11.81
CA ILE A 45 -15.69 4.42 -10.93
C ILE A 45 -15.15 2.98 -10.84
N GLY A 46 -16.03 1.99 -10.90
CA GLY A 46 -15.69 0.59 -10.68
C GLY A 46 -15.50 0.26 -9.21
N GLU A 47 -14.38 -0.36 -8.88
CA GLU A 47 -14.02 -0.82 -7.53
C GLU A 47 -13.14 0.22 -6.81
N GLU A 48 -13.27 0.30 -5.49
CA GLU A 48 -12.48 1.19 -4.65
C GLU A 48 -12.16 0.56 -3.30
N VAL A 49 -10.99 0.91 -2.74
CA VAL A 49 -10.53 0.46 -1.43
C VAL A 49 -10.98 1.45 -0.35
N PHE A 50 -11.76 0.97 0.62
CA PHE A 50 -12.25 1.74 1.75
C PHE A 50 -11.52 1.36 3.04
N ALA A 51 -11.20 2.36 3.87
CA ALA A 51 -10.72 2.12 5.22
C ALA A 51 -11.87 1.67 6.13
N THR A 52 -11.73 0.51 6.79
CA THR A 52 -12.71 -0.01 7.77
C THR A 52 -12.39 0.38 9.21
N LYS A 53 -11.27 1.08 9.42
CA LYS A 53 -10.80 1.61 10.71
C LYS A 53 -10.04 2.92 10.49
N PRO A 54 -9.88 3.77 11.52
CA PRO A 54 -9.05 4.97 11.41
C PRO A 54 -7.56 4.62 11.27
N PHE A 55 -6.87 5.35 10.41
CA PHE A 55 -5.42 5.34 10.25
C PHE A 55 -4.82 6.70 10.62
N LYS A 56 -3.55 6.70 11.03
CA LYS A 56 -2.80 7.91 11.35
C LYS A 56 -1.74 8.17 10.29
N LYS A 57 -1.36 9.43 10.13
CA LYS A 57 -0.25 9.82 9.25
C LYS A 57 1.02 9.06 9.65
N GLY A 58 1.60 8.36 8.67
CA GLY A 58 2.81 7.56 8.85
C GLY A 58 2.56 6.09 9.20
N ASP A 59 1.32 5.66 9.36
CA ASP A 59 0.99 4.24 9.45
C ASP A 59 1.33 3.53 8.12
N PHE A 60 1.77 2.28 8.23
CA PHE A 60 1.83 1.40 7.07
C PHE A 60 0.41 0.98 6.69
N LEU A 61 0.07 1.13 5.41
CA LEU A 61 -1.27 0.84 4.89
C LEU A 61 -1.28 -0.50 4.16
N LEU A 62 -0.78 -0.53 2.92
CA LEU A 62 -0.77 -1.67 2.02
C LEU A 62 0.52 -1.64 1.19
N GLU A 63 0.93 -2.80 0.69
CA GLU A 63 1.92 -2.89 -0.39
C GLU A 63 1.21 -2.76 -1.73
N TYR A 64 1.81 -2.02 -2.66
CA TYR A 64 1.45 -2.12 -4.08
C TYR A 64 2.19 -3.34 -4.64
N GLU A 65 1.59 -4.50 -4.46
CA GLU A 65 2.19 -5.79 -4.81
C GLU A 65 2.05 -6.11 -6.31
N GLY A 66 3.06 -6.78 -6.87
CA GLY A 66 3.08 -7.24 -8.25
C GLY A 66 4.49 -7.64 -8.70
N ASP A 67 4.63 -7.96 -9.99
CA ASP A 67 5.91 -8.40 -10.55
C ASP A 67 6.89 -7.23 -10.70
N LEU A 68 8.05 -7.32 -10.05
CA LEU A 68 9.10 -6.32 -10.19
C LEU A 68 9.85 -6.47 -11.52
N ILE A 69 9.66 -5.50 -12.42
CA ILE A 69 10.35 -5.41 -13.70
C ILE A 69 11.45 -4.33 -13.61
N THR A 70 12.71 -4.77 -13.67
CA THR A 70 13.88 -3.87 -13.66
C THR A 70 14.28 -3.38 -15.06
N ARG A 71 13.77 -4.03 -16.13
CA ARG A 71 14.04 -3.65 -17.53
C ARG A 71 12.88 -2.81 -18.07
N VAL A 72 12.91 -1.49 -17.88
CA VAL A 72 11.78 -0.62 -18.22
C VAL A 72 11.34 -0.67 -19.69
N LYS A 73 12.25 -0.92 -20.64
CA LYS A 73 11.85 -1.13 -22.04
C LYS A 73 10.88 -2.31 -22.21
N HIS A 74 11.07 -3.37 -21.42
CA HIS A 74 10.18 -4.53 -21.42
C HIS A 74 8.83 -4.19 -20.77
N ALA A 75 8.83 -3.49 -19.63
CA ALA A 75 7.61 -3.01 -18.99
C ALA A 75 6.76 -2.14 -19.95
N ARG A 76 7.38 -1.21 -20.67
CA ARG A 76 6.69 -0.39 -21.69
C ARG A 76 6.20 -1.17 -22.91
N GLN A 77 6.74 -2.35 -23.17
CA GLN A 77 6.24 -3.24 -24.20
C GLN A 77 4.97 -3.95 -23.71
N LEU A 78 4.99 -4.48 -22.48
CA LEU A 78 3.83 -5.11 -21.84
C LEU A 78 2.66 -4.14 -21.74
N GLU A 79 2.89 -2.91 -21.29
CA GLU A 79 1.88 -1.84 -21.22
C GLU A 79 1.14 -1.67 -22.56
N LYS A 80 1.88 -1.62 -23.68
CA LYS A 80 1.30 -1.53 -25.02
C LYS A 80 0.58 -2.81 -25.45
N GLU A 81 1.01 -3.97 -24.97
CA GLU A 81 0.35 -5.25 -25.25
C GLU A 81 -0.98 -5.35 -24.49
N TYR A 82 -1.05 -4.87 -23.25
CA TYR A 82 -2.30 -4.76 -22.48
C TYR A 82 -3.29 -3.82 -23.15
N GLU A 83 -2.83 -2.63 -23.53
CA GLU A 83 -3.64 -1.64 -24.26
C GLU A 83 -4.23 -2.23 -25.55
N LYS A 84 -3.41 -2.92 -26.36
CA LYS A 84 -3.87 -3.59 -27.59
C LYS A 84 -4.92 -4.67 -27.36
N LYS A 85 -4.91 -5.31 -26.19
CA LYS A 85 -5.90 -6.32 -25.80
C LYS A 85 -7.16 -5.70 -25.18
N GLY A 86 -7.20 -4.38 -24.99
CA GLY A 86 -8.26 -3.71 -24.25
C GLY A 86 -8.26 -4.05 -22.76
N GLN A 87 -7.13 -4.54 -22.23
CA GLN A 87 -6.94 -4.82 -20.81
C GLN A 87 -6.51 -3.53 -20.09
N GLY A 88 -7.00 -3.31 -18.87
CA GLY A 88 -6.48 -2.25 -18.01
C GLY A 88 -5.00 -2.47 -17.66
N SER A 89 -4.30 -1.41 -17.27
CA SER A 89 -2.89 -1.46 -16.88
C SER A 89 -2.77 -1.12 -15.39
N PHE A 90 -2.30 -2.08 -14.60
CA PHE A 90 -1.99 -1.87 -13.18
C PHE A 90 -0.46 -1.77 -12.97
N MET A 91 0.20 -1.09 -13.90
CA MET A 91 1.66 -0.93 -13.91
C MET A 91 2.08 0.35 -13.19
N TYR A 92 2.87 0.21 -12.12
CA TYR A 92 3.42 1.33 -11.36
C TYR A 92 4.90 1.54 -11.64
N PHE A 93 5.24 2.59 -12.40
CA PHE A 93 6.61 2.95 -12.75
C PHE A 93 7.24 3.85 -11.70
N PHE A 94 8.45 3.52 -11.25
CA PHE A 94 9.17 4.28 -10.22
C PHE A 94 10.68 4.29 -10.46
N LYS A 95 11.42 5.13 -9.72
CA LYS A 95 12.89 5.16 -9.73
C LYS A 95 13.42 4.71 -8.37
N TYR A 96 14.31 3.73 -8.35
CA TYR A 96 14.98 3.27 -7.14
C TYR A 96 16.48 3.18 -7.38
N ARG A 97 17.27 3.88 -6.56
CA ARG A 97 18.75 3.97 -6.69
C ARG A 97 19.18 4.27 -8.14
N ASP A 98 18.57 5.32 -8.70
CA ASP A 98 18.75 5.78 -10.09
C ASP A 98 18.37 4.82 -11.22
N LYS A 99 17.81 3.66 -10.89
CA LYS A 99 17.27 2.72 -11.87
C LYS A 99 15.77 2.92 -11.99
N SER A 100 15.28 3.05 -13.21
CA SER A 100 13.85 2.97 -13.46
C SER A 100 13.39 1.51 -13.31
N CYS A 101 12.28 1.31 -12.62
CA CYS A 101 11.66 0.03 -12.32
C CYS A 101 10.15 0.14 -12.58
N CYS A 102 9.48 -1.01 -12.61
CA CYS A 102 8.02 -1.10 -12.64
C CYS A 102 7.57 -2.22 -11.70
N ILE A 103 6.48 -2.02 -10.97
CA ILE A 103 5.69 -3.12 -10.42
C ILE A 103 4.53 -3.37 -11.39
N ASP A 104 4.35 -4.59 -11.85
CA ASP A 104 3.23 -4.97 -12.71
C ASP A 104 2.23 -5.83 -11.94
N ALA A 105 1.09 -5.24 -11.58
CA ALA A 105 0.01 -5.93 -10.88
C ALA A 105 -1.13 -6.34 -11.83
N THR A 106 -0.91 -6.31 -13.15
CA THR A 106 -1.99 -6.37 -14.16
C THR A 106 -2.70 -7.72 -14.23
N ASN A 107 -1.98 -8.81 -13.95
CA ASN A 107 -2.54 -10.17 -13.90
C ASN A 107 -2.72 -10.69 -12.47
N ASP A 108 -2.45 -9.84 -11.48
CA ASP A 108 -2.69 -10.18 -10.10
C ASP A 108 -4.21 -10.14 -9.85
N ILE A 109 -4.76 -11.20 -9.26
CA ILE A 109 -6.19 -11.28 -8.94
C ILE A 109 -6.47 -11.20 -7.45
N PHE A 110 -5.45 -11.26 -6.60
CA PHE A 110 -5.62 -11.45 -5.15
C PHE A 110 -5.35 -10.19 -4.33
N HIS A 111 -4.50 -9.27 -4.82
CA HIS A 111 -4.02 -8.15 -4.01
C HIS A 111 -4.81 -6.84 -4.14
N GLU A 112 -5.40 -6.39 -3.02
CA GLU A 112 -6.24 -5.18 -2.95
C GLU A 112 -5.46 -3.88 -3.20
N GLY A 113 -4.13 -3.87 -3.00
CA GLY A 113 -3.30 -2.67 -3.18
C GLY A 113 -3.38 -2.05 -4.58
N ARG A 114 -3.61 -2.87 -5.62
CA ARG A 114 -3.79 -2.39 -7.00
C ARG A 114 -5.14 -1.69 -7.24
N MET A 115 -6.10 -1.87 -6.33
CA MET A 115 -7.46 -1.34 -6.42
C MET A 115 -7.60 0.04 -5.75
N ILE A 116 -6.50 0.61 -5.26
CA ILE A 116 -6.48 1.97 -4.71
C ILE A 116 -6.63 2.96 -5.87
N ASN A 117 -7.69 3.76 -5.82
CA ASN A 117 -7.95 4.78 -6.83
C ASN A 117 -7.03 6.00 -6.67
N ASP A 118 -6.76 6.66 -7.79
CA ASP A 118 -6.06 7.92 -7.81
C ASP A 118 -6.99 9.08 -7.44
N ALA A 119 -6.43 10.09 -6.78
CA ALA A 119 -7.14 11.32 -6.46
C ALA A 119 -6.16 12.49 -6.36
N GLU A 120 -6.52 13.65 -6.92
CA GLU A 120 -5.70 14.87 -6.84
C GLU A 120 -5.37 15.23 -5.37
N ASN A 121 -6.34 15.02 -4.47
CA ASN A 121 -6.21 15.22 -3.03
C ASN A 121 -6.32 13.91 -2.24
N GLY A 122 -5.62 12.85 -2.67
CA GLY A 122 -5.66 11.54 -2.00
C GLY A 122 -5.06 11.53 -0.58
N ASP A 123 -5.55 10.59 0.24
CA ASP A 123 -5.13 10.42 1.64
C ASP A 123 -3.85 9.56 1.81
N ALA A 124 -3.54 8.72 0.81
CA ALA A 124 -2.33 7.90 0.76
C ALA A 124 -1.32 8.55 -0.20
N LYS A 125 -0.24 9.12 0.36
CA LYS A 125 0.86 9.79 -0.38
C LYS A 125 2.22 9.36 0.15
#